data_AF-A0A9R1BIE2-F1
#
_entry.id   AF-A0A9R1BIE2-F1
#
_cell.length_a   1.000
_cell.length_b   1.000
_cell.length_c   1.000
_cell.angle_alpha   90.00
_cell.angle_beta   90.00
_cell.angle_gamma   90.00
#
_symmetry.space_group_name_H-M   'P 1'
#
loop_
_entity.id
_entity.type
_entity.pdbx_description
1 polymer ?
#
loop_
_entity_poly.entity_id
_entity_poly.type
_entity_poly.pdbx_seq_one_letter_code
_entity_poly.pdbx_strand_id
1 'polypeptide(L)'
;MVPEDGAQQAAAATAEHPAVSEVDSFRRQVDDLASKTDVLERRVNEVVGFYDGKKHGSGGRRASGSSRYAANGARDSNCKGMPDLMRQLTGIIRQITSHEWSAPFLQPVDVVGLQLDDYHKVILPVQFVLYFARVLFLMKRNFDYK
;
A
#
# COMPACT_ATOMS: atom_id res chain seq x y z
N MET A 1 47.69 -28.74 -70.98
CA MET A 1 46.81 -29.72 -70.30
C MET A 1 46.12 -28.99 -69.17
N VAL A 2 45.00 -28.34 -69.47
CA VAL A 2 44.11 -27.67 -68.51
C VAL A 2 42.74 -28.27 -68.76
N PRO A 3 41.99 -28.73 -67.76
CA PRO A 3 40.58 -29.02 -67.93
C PRO A 3 39.75 -27.79 -67.56
N GLU A 4 38.94 -27.37 -68.52
CA GLU A 4 37.67 -26.66 -68.31
C GLU A 4 36.57 -27.69 -67.99
N ASP A 5 35.74 -27.40 -67.00
CA ASP A 5 34.38 -27.93 -66.79
C ASP A 5 33.76 -27.05 -65.69
N GLY A 6 32.61 -26.40 -65.77
CA GLY A 6 31.52 -26.37 -66.75
C GLY A 6 30.33 -25.68 -66.07
N ALA A 7 29.39 -25.22 -66.90
CA ALA A 7 27.97 -24.99 -66.58
C ALA A 7 27.54 -23.82 -65.66
N GLN A 8 27.10 -22.75 -66.34
CA GLN A 8 25.71 -22.25 -66.36
C GLN A 8 24.91 -22.07 -65.04
N GLN A 9 24.62 -20.79 -64.80
CA GLN A 9 23.28 -20.16 -64.79
C GLN A 9 22.43 -20.07 -63.51
N ALA A 10 22.07 -18.80 -63.25
CA ALA A 10 20.78 -18.29 -62.80
C ALA A 10 20.36 -18.57 -61.34
N ALA A 11 20.24 -17.50 -60.55
CA ALA A 11 18.93 -16.86 -60.36
C ALA A 11 19.07 -15.64 -59.44
N ALA A 12 18.53 -14.52 -59.91
CA ALA A 12 18.20 -13.40 -59.06
C ALA A 12 17.20 -13.86 -57.99
N ALA A 13 17.50 -13.60 -56.72
CA ALA A 13 16.50 -13.61 -55.66
C ALA A 13 16.97 -12.70 -54.52
N THR A 14 16.44 -11.49 -54.59
CA THR A 14 15.95 -10.71 -53.46
C THR A 14 16.98 -10.24 -52.43
N ALA A 15 17.29 -8.95 -52.53
CA ALA A 15 17.59 -8.12 -51.38
C ALA A 15 16.44 -8.20 -50.37
N GLU A 16 16.46 -9.19 -49.48
CA GLU A 16 15.55 -9.31 -48.35
C GLU A 16 15.93 -8.26 -47.31
N HIS A 17 15.30 -7.09 -47.46
CA HIS A 17 14.89 -6.13 -46.45
C HIS A 17 15.58 -6.17 -45.05
N PRO A 18 16.30 -5.11 -44.63
CA PRO A 18 16.71 -4.93 -43.23
C PRO A 18 15.52 -4.82 -42.25
N ALA A 19 14.31 -4.57 -42.76
CA ALA A 19 13.08 -4.44 -41.99
C ALA A 19 12.68 -5.70 -41.20
N VAL A 20 13.06 -6.91 -41.65
CA VAL A 20 12.70 -8.16 -40.94
C VAL A 20 13.49 -8.26 -39.63
N SER A 21 14.73 -7.77 -39.62
CA SER A 21 15.60 -7.77 -38.44
C SER A 21 15.11 -6.79 -37.35
N GLU A 22 14.55 -5.64 -37.76
CA GLU A 22 13.94 -4.67 -36.85
C GLU A 22 12.64 -5.21 -36.24
N VAL A 23 11.81 -5.88 -37.05
CA VAL A 23 10.59 -6.55 -36.58
C VAL A 23 10.92 -7.66 -35.59
N ASP A 24 11.97 -8.45 -35.85
CA ASP A 24 12.39 -9.52 -34.93
C ASP A 24 13.03 -8.98 -33.65
N SER A 25 13.74 -7.85 -33.72
CA SER A 25 14.21 -7.13 -32.54
C SER A 25 13.05 -6.62 -31.70
N PHE A 26 12.05 -6.02 -32.35
CA PHE A 26 10.84 -5.53 -31.70
C PHE A 26 10.03 -6.66 -31.06
N ARG A 27 9.90 -7.80 -31.74
CA ARG A 27 9.27 -9.01 -31.16
C ARG A 27 9.94 -9.44 -29.86
N ARG A 28 11.27 -9.51 -29.84
CA ARG A 28 12.03 -9.85 -28.63
C ARG A 28 11.83 -8.83 -27.50
N GLN A 29 11.72 -7.55 -27.84
CA GLN A 29 11.44 -6.50 -26.86
C GLN A 29 10.02 -6.62 -26.29
N VAL A 30 9.04 -6.95 -27.13
CA VAL A 30 7.66 -7.21 -26.70
C VAL A 30 7.61 -8.45 -25.80
N ASP A 31 8.31 -9.52 -26.15
CA ASP A 31 8.39 -10.74 -25.34
C ASP A 31 9.06 -10.49 -23.98
N ASP A 32 10.16 -9.72 -23.97
CA ASP A 32 10.82 -9.28 -22.74
C ASP A 32 9.88 -8.43 -21.87
N LEU A 33 9.15 -7.49 -22.48
CA LEU A 33 8.16 -6.66 -21.78
C LEU A 33 6.99 -7.49 -21.24
N ALA A 34 6.49 -8.46 -22.00
CA ALA A 34 5.45 -9.38 -21.57
C ALA A 34 5.92 -10.18 -20.34
N SER A 35 7.13 -10.75 -20.39
CA SER A 35 7.71 -11.50 -19.27
C SER A 35 7.89 -10.63 -18.01
N LYS A 36 8.30 -9.36 -18.18
CA LYS A 36 8.40 -8.40 -17.07
C LYS A 36 7.04 -8.06 -16.49
N THR A 37 5.99 -8.01 -17.32
CA THR A 37 4.62 -7.79 -16.90
C THR A 37 4.11 -8.97 -16.07
N ASP A 38 4.36 -10.21 -16.49
CA ASP A 38 3.99 -11.41 -15.74
C ASP A 38 4.66 -11.45 -14.34
N VAL A 39 5.95 -11.08 -14.28
CA VAL A 39 6.69 -10.98 -13.02
C VAL A 39 6.08 -9.90 -12.12
N LEU A 40 5.75 -8.75 -12.69
CA LEU A 40 5.12 -7.66 -11.95
C LEU A 40 3.75 -8.08 -11.41
N GLU A 41 2.91 -8.71 -12.23
CA GLU A 41 1.61 -9.22 -11.84
C GLU A 41 1.73 -10.22 -10.68
N ARG A 42 2.67 -11.17 -10.75
CA ARG A 42 2.93 -12.12 -9.67
C ARG A 42 3.30 -11.40 -8.36
N ARG A 43 4.16 -10.40 -8.42
CA ARG A 43 4.60 -9.63 -7.23
C ARG A 43 3.49 -8.74 -6.69
N VAL A 44 2.67 -8.17 -7.56
CA VAL A 44 1.49 -7.40 -7.16
C VAL A 44 0.50 -8.32 -6.46
N ASN A 45 0.22 -9.51 -7.00
CA ASN A 45 -0.66 -10.50 -6.36
C ASN A 45 -0.14 -10.97 -5.00
N GLU A 46 1.17 -11.10 -4.81
CA GLU A 46 1.78 -11.38 -3.51
C GLU A 46 1.55 -10.25 -2.50
N VAL A 47 1.78 -9.00 -2.93
CA VAL A 47 1.56 -7.81 -2.09
C VAL A 47 0.08 -7.64 -1.77
N VAL A 48 -0.81 -7.79 -2.75
CA VAL A 48 -2.26 -7.72 -2.57
C VAL A 48 -2.71 -8.82 -1.61
N GLY A 49 -2.24 -10.07 -1.78
CA GLY A 49 -2.51 -11.17 -0.87
C GLY A 49 -2.03 -10.93 0.57
N PHE A 50 -0.95 -10.17 0.76
CA PHE A 50 -0.49 -9.76 2.10
C PHE A 50 -1.46 -8.78 2.78
N TYR A 51 -2.08 -7.87 2.02
CA TYR A 51 -3.06 -6.91 2.55
C TYR A 51 -4.48 -7.50 2.66
N ASP A 52 -4.87 -8.37 1.73
CA ASP A 52 -6.17 -9.07 1.72
C ASP A 52 -6.21 -10.25 2.70
N GLY A 53 -5.06 -10.83 3.05
CA GLY A 53 -4.90 -12.00 3.92
C GLY A 53 -5.36 -11.83 5.38
N LYS A 54 -5.97 -10.70 5.73
CA LYS A 54 -6.66 -10.53 7.03
C LYS A 54 -8.09 -11.08 6.99
N LYS A 55 -8.28 -12.35 6.56
CA LYS A 55 -9.33 -13.30 7.03
C LYS A 55 -9.25 -14.69 6.36
N HIS A 56 -8.87 -15.69 7.19
CA HIS A 56 -9.29 -17.11 7.26
C HIS A 56 -9.04 -18.14 6.11
N GLY A 57 -8.46 -19.31 6.47
CA GLY A 57 -8.65 -20.59 5.75
C GLY A 57 -7.46 -21.57 5.83
N SER A 58 -7.34 -22.38 6.89
CA SER A 58 -7.61 -23.83 6.88
C SER A 58 -6.76 -24.70 5.90
N GLY A 59 -5.50 -24.95 6.25
CA GLY A 59 -4.71 -26.06 5.70
C GLY A 59 -4.75 -27.27 6.64
N GLY A 60 -5.88 -27.99 6.66
CA GLY A 60 -6.06 -29.17 7.50
C GLY A 60 -5.22 -30.37 7.02
N ARG A 61 -4.11 -30.65 7.73
CA ARG A 61 -3.57 -32.01 7.87
C ARG A 61 -3.41 -32.29 9.36
N ARG A 62 -4.45 -32.82 9.99
CA ARG A 62 -4.38 -33.34 11.36
C ARG A 62 -3.97 -34.80 11.30
N ALA A 63 -2.66 -35.04 11.38
CA ALA A 63 -2.16 -36.28 11.96
C ALA A 63 -2.27 -36.14 13.48
N SER A 64 -2.87 -37.15 14.10
CA SER A 64 -2.95 -37.37 15.54
C SER A 64 -1.58 -37.17 16.21
N GLY A 65 -1.53 -36.36 17.26
CA GLY A 65 -0.30 -36.13 18.02
C GLY A 65 -0.50 -35.13 19.15
N SER A 66 -0.89 -35.67 20.31
CA SER A 66 -0.84 -35.05 21.62
C SER A 66 0.33 -34.07 21.79
N SER A 67 0.06 -32.79 22.03
CA SER A 67 0.86 -31.99 22.98
C SER A 67 0.13 -30.72 23.36
N ARG A 68 -0.31 -30.66 24.62
CA ARG A 68 -0.68 -29.41 25.31
C ARG A 68 0.60 -28.57 25.41
N TYR A 69 0.46 -27.27 25.62
CA TYR A 69 1.57 -26.30 25.72
C TYR A 69 2.22 -25.94 24.37
N ALA A 70 1.41 -25.37 23.46
CA ALA A 70 1.93 -24.48 22.44
C ALA A 70 2.58 -23.29 23.14
N ALA A 71 3.91 -23.36 23.30
CA ALA A 71 4.75 -22.24 23.66
C ALA A 71 4.38 -21.07 22.74
N ASN A 72 3.94 -19.97 23.35
CA ASN A 72 3.57 -18.75 22.66
C ASN A 72 4.81 -18.18 21.98
N GLY A 73 5.04 -18.62 20.75
CA GLY A 73 6.10 -18.14 19.87
C GLY A 73 5.92 -16.66 19.60
N ALA A 74 7.01 -15.93 19.81
CA ALA A 74 7.44 -14.76 19.05
C ALA A 74 6.31 -13.94 18.42
N ARG A 75 5.75 -12.99 19.17
CA ARG A 75 4.81 -12.00 18.66
C ARG A 75 5.46 -10.66 18.34
N ASP A 76 6.72 -10.63 17.97
CA ASP A 76 7.38 -9.38 17.58
C ASP A 76 7.33 -9.22 16.07
N SER A 77 6.18 -8.77 15.56
CA SER A 77 6.08 -8.28 14.19
C SER A 77 5.58 -6.85 14.24
N ASN A 78 6.44 -5.92 13.85
CA ASN A 78 6.22 -4.47 13.80
C ASN A 78 4.99 -4.02 12.96
N CYS A 79 4.32 -4.94 12.26
CA CYS A 79 3.04 -4.75 11.58
C CYS A 79 1.79 -5.07 12.44
N LYS A 80 1.96 -5.59 13.68
CA LYS A 80 0.91 -5.70 14.71
C LYS A 80 0.63 -4.36 15.40
N GLY A 81 1.53 -3.38 15.26
CA GLY A 81 1.43 -2.09 15.95
C GLY A 81 0.19 -1.27 15.59
N MET A 82 -0.28 -1.28 14.34
CA MET A 82 -1.48 -0.52 13.94
C MET A 82 -2.78 -1.06 14.58
N PRO A 83 -3.11 -2.37 14.47
CA PRO A 83 -4.30 -2.90 15.15
C PRO A 83 -4.21 -2.82 16.68
N ASP A 84 -3.01 -2.95 17.25
CA ASP A 84 -2.80 -2.78 18.69
C ASP A 84 -3.02 -1.32 19.14
N LEU A 85 -2.50 -0.34 18.39
CA LEU A 85 -2.75 1.09 18.60
C LEU A 85 -4.24 1.40 18.48
N MET A 86 -4.92 0.89 17.45
CA MET A 86 -6.36 1.09 17.30
C MET A 86 -7.15 0.50 18.47
N ARG A 87 -6.72 -0.64 19.02
CA ARG A 87 -7.32 -1.23 20.22
C ARG A 87 -7.09 -0.36 21.46
N GLN A 88 -5.89 0.19 21.62
CA GLN A 88 -5.56 1.11 22.72
C GLN A 88 -6.39 2.40 22.62
N LEU A 89 -6.45 3.02 21.44
CA LEU A 89 -7.27 4.21 21.18
C LEU A 89 -8.75 3.93 21.42
N THR A 90 -9.26 2.77 21.01
CA THR A 90 -10.64 2.35 21.29
C THR A 90 -10.89 2.26 22.79
N GLY A 91 -9.96 1.72 23.57
CA GLY A 91 -10.06 1.67 25.04
C GLY A 91 -10.14 3.06 25.67
N ILE A 92 -9.27 3.97 25.23
CA ILE A 92 -9.22 5.36 25.72
C ILE A 92 -10.52 6.09 25.36
N ILE A 93 -10.98 5.99 24.11
CA ILE A 93 -12.23 6.61 23.66
C ILE A 93 -13.40 6.09 24.50
N ARG A 94 -13.50 4.77 24.71
CA ARG A 94 -14.56 4.19 25.54
C ARG A 94 -14.56 4.76 26.95
N GLN A 95 -13.39 4.84 27.59
CA GLN A 95 -13.24 5.41 28.93
C GLN A 95 -13.65 6.89 29.00
N ILE A 96 -13.28 7.69 27.99
CA ILE A 96 -13.69 9.10 27.91
C ILE A 96 -15.20 9.20 27.69
N THR A 97 -15.75 8.45 26.74
CA THR A 97 -17.19 8.51 26.42
C THR A 97 -18.10 7.95 27.51
N SER A 98 -17.61 7.05 28.37
CA SER A 98 -18.40 6.47 29.47
C SER A 98 -18.47 7.36 30.71
N HIS A 99 -17.77 8.49 30.72
CA HIS A 99 -17.79 9.40 31.87
C HIS A 99 -19.12 10.17 31.92
N GLU A 100 -19.64 10.39 33.13
CA GLU A 100 -20.96 11.03 33.38
C GLU A 100 -21.11 12.40 32.71
N TRP A 101 -19.99 13.13 32.55
CA TRP A 101 -19.98 14.47 31.92
C TRP A 101 -19.65 14.49 30.44
N SER A 102 -19.54 13.32 29.82
CA SER A 102 -19.21 13.21 28.40
C SER A 102 -20.44 13.31 27.49
N ALA A 103 -21.64 13.21 28.06
CA ALA A 103 -22.92 13.34 27.35
C ALA A 103 -22.97 14.50 26.32
N PRO A 104 -22.56 15.75 26.62
CA PRO A 104 -22.64 16.86 25.66
C PRO A 104 -21.67 16.75 24.47
N PHE A 105 -20.70 15.82 24.49
CA PHE A 105 -19.70 15.67 23.43
C PHE A 105 -19.93 14.45 22.54
N LEU A 106 -20.98 13.65 22.81
CA LEU A 106 -21.32 12.46 22.03
C LEU A 106 -22.13 12.76 20.78
N GLN A 107 -22.73 13.96 20.71
CA GLN A 107 -23.51 14.42 19.58
C GLN A 107 -22.93 15.73 19.06
N PRO A 108 -23.05 16.01 17.74
CA PRO A 108 -22.75 17.33 17.20
C PRO A 108 -23.56 18.40 17.94
N VAL A 109 -22.95 19.55 18.19
CA VAL A 109 -23.65 20.65 18.87
C VAL A 109 -24.79 21.15 17.99
N ASP A 110 -26.02 21.06 18.53
CA ASP A 110 -27.23 21.57 17.89
C ASP A 110 -27.31 23.09 18.04
N VAL A 111 -26.71 23.80 17.09
CA VAL A 111 -26.66 25.27 17.09
C VAL A 111 -28.04 25.92 16.98
N VAL A 112 -29.02 25.24 16.37
CA VAL A 112 -30.38 25.75 16.17
C VAL A 112 -31.22 25.54 17.43
N GLY A 113 -31.15 24.34 18.01
CA GLY A 113 -31.88 24.01 19.24
C GLY A 113 -31.37 24.75 20.48
N LEU A 114 -30.06 25.07 20.54
CA LEU A 114 -29.49 25.85 21.63
C LEU A 114 -29.47 27.37 21.36
N GLN A 115 -29.91 27.83 20.18
CA GLN A 115 -29.89 29.24 19.77
C GLN A 115 -28.49 29.88 19.84
N LEU A 116 -27.45 29.15 19.47
CA LEU A 116 -26.09 29.71 19.35
C LEU A 116 -25.83 30.18 17.91
N ASP A 117 -26.41 31.32 17.56
CA ASP A 117 -26.27 31.94 16.23
C ASP A 117 -24.82 32.33 15.88
N ASP A 118 -23.99 32.51 16.90
CA ASP A 118 -22.58 32.87 16.79
C ASP A 118 -21.61 31.71 17.08
N TYR A 119 -22.10 30.49 17.27
CA TYR A 119 -21.29 29.30 17.58
C TYR A 119 -20.08 29.16 16.63
N HIS A 120 -20.35 29.24 15.33
CA HIS A 120 -19.31 29.13 14.30
C HIS A 120 -18.41 30.37 14.24
N LYS A 121 -18.90 31.55 14.62
CA LYS A 121 -18.08 32.77 14.64
C LYS A 121 -17.05 32.75 15.76
N VAL A 122 -17.35 32.12 16.89
CA VAL A 122 -16.48 32.11 18.07
C VAL A 122 -15.50 30.93 18.06
N ILE A 123 -15.94 29.74 17.63
CA ILE A 123 -15.09 28.54 17.73
C ILE A 123 -14.05 28.45 16.61
N LEU A 124 -14.36 28.91 15.40
CA LEU A 124 -13.42 28.96 14.28
C LEU A 124 -12.14 29.77 14.56
N PRO A 125 -12.21 31.03 15.03
CA PRO A 125 -11.01 31.80 15.31
C PRO A 125 -10.21 31.24 16.48
N VAL A 126 -10.86 30.71 17.52
CA VAL A 126 -10.15 30.08 18.66
C VAL A 126 -9.40 28.84 18.19
N GLN A 127 -9.98 28.02 17.32
CA GLN A 127 -9.28 26.88 16.73
C GLN A 127 -8.11 27.30 15.83
N PHE A 128 -8.28 28.38 15.04
CA PHE A 128 -7.20 28.93 14.22
C PHE A 128 -6.04 29.47 15.07
N VAL A 129 -6.33 30.24 16.14
CA VAL A 129 -5.33 30.78 17.06
C VAL A 129 -4.60 29.66 17.80
N LEU A 130 -5.30 28.61 18.24
CA LEU A 130 -4.69 27.47 18.90
C LEU A 130 -3.75 26.70 17.95
N TYR A 131 -4.16 26.51 16.69
CA TYR A 131 -3.35 25.86 15.67
C TYR A 131 -2.12 26.69 15.32
N PHE A 132 -2.29 28.00 15.13
CA PHE A 132 -1.22 28.93 14.81
C PHE A 132 -0.21 29.05 15.96
N ALA A 133 -0.68 29.15 17.20
CA ALA A 133 0.18 29.14 18.40
C ALA A 133 0.92 27.81 18.55
N ARG A 134 0.28 26.67 18.26
CA ARG A 134 0.92 25.35 18.29
C ARG A 134 1.96 25.19 17.18
N VAL A 135 1.71 25.70 15.98
CA VAL A 135 2.67 25.73 14.86
C VAL A 135 3.85 26.64 15.21
N LEU A 136 3.62 27.86 15.71
CA LEU A 136 4.68 28.76 16.19
C LEU A 136 5.51 28.12 17.29
N PHE A 137 4.87 27.49 18.27
CA PHE A 137 5.56 26.79 19.36
C PHE A 137 6.41 25.63 18.83
N LEU A 138 5.89 24.83 17.90
CA LEU A 138 6.64 23.75 17.25
C LEU A 138 7.81 24.28 16.41
N MET A 139 7.64 25.38 15.68
CA MET A 139 8.70 26.02 14.91
C MET A 139 9.78 26.60 15.83
N LYS A 140 9.39 27.23 16.94
CA LYS A 140 10.31 27.74 17.97
C LYS A 140 11.10 26.61 18.63
N ARG A 141 10.40 25.52 19.00
CA ARG A 141 11.02 24.33 19.64
C ARG A 141 11.94 23.52 18.70
N ASN A 142 11.76 23.62 17.38
CA ASN A 142 12.67 23.00 16.40
C ASN A 142 13.89 23.87 16.09
N PHE A 143 13.88 25.16 16.46
CA PHE A 143 15.01 26.06 16.24
C PHE A 143 16.01 26.07 17.40
N ASP A 144 15.61 25.67 18.61
CA ASP A 144 16.47 25.56 19.81
C ASP A 144 17.31 24.26 19.88
N TYR A 145 17.40 23.49 18.78
CA TYR A 145 18.27 22.30 18.67
C TYR A 145 19.44 22.58 17.71
N LYS A 146 20.33 23.52 18.06
CA LYS A 146 21.68 23.59 17.51
C LYS A 146 22.65 24.36 18.39
#